data_AF-A0A1I7UZY1-F1
#
_entry.id   AF-A0A1I7UZY1-F1
#
_cell.length_a   1.000
_cell.length_b   1.000
_cell.length_c   1.000
_cell.angle_alpha   90.00
_cell.angle_beta   90.00
_cell.angle_gamma   90.00
#
_symmetry.space_group_name_H-M   'P 1'
#
loop_
_entity.id
_entity.type
_entity.pdbx_description
1 polymer ?
#
loop_
_entity_poly.entity_id
_entity_poly.type
_entity_poly.pdbx_seq_one_letter_code
_entity_poly.pdbx_strand_id
1 'polypeptide(L)'
;MSKRGQSSSMSYKDKANLHFVEQEEPAFIKALKSKMGYKEPAKLEDKFDDEEGPADFDDDETDLMRMKEEDRPQVVVLNEETDLTKEELNKELDAKKKEEEDKMIADGKITFKKPVKRTGNDGKEEEEAEKKKKKLAPEPKVQRGLLSFGDEEEEEED
;
A
#
# COMPACT_ATOMS: atom_id res chain seq x y z
N MET A 1 -24.55 52.42 -53.07
CA MET A 1 -23.75 51.19 -52.90
C MET A 1 -24.01 50.66 -51.49
N SER A 2 -24.88 49.66 -51.34
CA SER A 2 -25.23 49.09 -50.03
C SER A 2 -24.19 48.04 -49.66
N LYS A 3 -23.39 48.30 -48.62
CA LYS A 3 -22.45 47.34 -48.06
C LYS A 3 -23.26 46.23 -47.37
N ARG A 4 -23.45 45.11 -48.09
CA ARG A 4 -23.90 43.84 -47.50
C ARG A 4 -22.93 43.49 -46.37
N GLY A 5 -23.47 43.48 -45.15
CA GLY A 5 -22.75 43.42 -43.90
C GLY A 5 -21.95 42.13 -43.76
N GLN A 6 -20.69 42.31 -43.38
CA GLN A 6 -19.87 41.27 -42.80
C GLN A 6 -20.58 40.68 -41.59
N SER A 7 -20.56 39.35 -41.44
CA SER A 7 -20.96 38.71 -40.19
C SER A 7 -20.01 39.17 -39.09
N SER A 8 -20.46 40.07 -38.20
CA SER A 8 -19.68 40.46 -37.04
C SER A 8 -19.59 39.27 -36.08
N SER A 9 -18.49 38.54 -36.11
CA SER A 9 -18.20 37.54 -35.09
C SER A 9 -18.02 38.26 -33.76
N MET A 10 -18.91 38.02 -32.81
CA MET A 10 -18.86 38.58 -31.46
C MET A 10 -17.49 38.30 -30.81
N SER A 11 -16.97 39.26 -30.05
CA SER A 11 -15.70 39.07 -29.35
C SER A 11 -15.85 38.03 -28.23
N TYR A 12 -14.73 37.48 -27.76
CA TYR A 12 -14.74 36.52 -26.64
C TYR A 12 -15.42 37.08 -25.39
N LYS A 13 -15.21 38.36 -25.09
CA LYS A 13 -15.83 39.06 -23.95
C LYS A 13 -17.34 39.22 -24.14
N ASP A 14 -17.80 39.45 -25.36
CA ASP A 14 -19.23 39.55 -25.66
C ASP A 14 -19.92 38.20 -25.53
N LYS A 15 -19.24 37.11 -25.94
CA LYS A 15 -19.76 35.73 -25.81
C LYS A 15 -19.86 35.25 -24.36
N ALA A 16 -18.94 35.68 -23.49
CA ALA A 16 -18.92 35.28 -22.08
C ALA A 16 -20.15 35.80 -21.29
N ASN A 17 -20.77 36.89 -21.75
CA ASN A 17 -21.95 37.48 -21.12
C ASN A 17 -23.28 36.99 -21.73
N LEU A 18 -23.24 36.01 -22.63
CA LEU A 18 -24.44 35.42 -23.22
C LEU A 18 -24.93 34.28 -22.34
N HIS A 19 -26.11 34.43 -21.77
CA HIS A 19 -26.80 33.36 -21.06
C HIS A 19 -27.88 32.75 -21.95
N PHE A 20 -27.99 31.42 -21.91
CA PHE A 20 -29.11 30.73 -22.54
C PHE A 20 -30.37 30.96 -21.71
N VAL A 21 -31.45 31.39 -22.35
CA VAL A 21 -32.78 31.53 -21.73
C VAL A 21 -33.70 30.54 -22.44
N GLU A 22 -34.12 29.52 -21.71
CA GLU A 22 -35.10 28.56 -22.20
C GLU A 22 -36.48 29.24 -22.21
N GLN A 23 -36.96 29.61 -23.39
CA GLN A 23 -38.30 30.16 -23.55
C GLN A 23 -39.30 29.02 -23.70
N GLU A 24 -40.46 29.16 -23.06
CA GLU A 24 -41.55 28.22 -23.27
C GLU A 24 -41.98 28.18 -24.73
N GLU A 25 -42.25 26.98 -25.23
CA GLU A 25 -42.72 26.82 -26.59
C GLU A 25 -44.11 27.46 -26.78
N PRO A 26 -44.33 28.19 -27.89
CA PRO A 26 -45.63 28.76 -28.19
C PRO A 26 -46.68 27.67 -28.41
N ALA A 27 -47.94 27.97 -28.08
CA ALA A 27 -49.06 27.01 -28.09
C ALA A 27 -49.24 26.25 -29.42
N PHE A 28 -48.92 26.90 -30.56
CA PHE A 28 -48.98 26.27 -31.87
C PHE A 28 -47.97 25.12 -32.02
N ILE A 29 -46.72 25.29 -31.57
CA ILE A 29 -45.68 24.27 -31.67
C ILE A 29 -45.99 23.11 -30.72
N LYS A 30 -46.47 23.40 -29.50
CA LYS A 30 -46.96 22.38 -28.55
C LYS A 30 -48.04 21.50 -29.18
N ALA A 31 -49.07 22.12 -29.77
CA ALA A 31 -50.15 21.39 -30.44
C ALA A 31 -49.68 20.58 -31.66
N LEU A 32 -48.73 21.08 -32.43
CA LEU A 32 -48.14 20.37 -33.56
C LEU A 32 -47.35 19.14 -33.10
N LYS A 33 -46.50 19.28 -32.08
CA LYS A 33 -45.72 18.18 -31.50
C LYS A 33 -46.62 17.07 -30.97
N SER A 34 -47.70 17.40 -30.28
CA SER A 34 -48.68 16.42 -29.79
C SER A 34 -49.38 15.69 -30.93
N LYS A 35 -49.78 16.40 -32.00
CA LYS A 35 -50.40 15.77 -33.19
C LYS A 35 -49.45 14.84 -33.95
N MET A 36 -48.16 15.17 -33.95
CA MET A 36 -47.11 14.41 -34.63
C MET A 36 -46.50 13.30 -33.75
N GLY A 37 -46.94 13.16 -32.49
CA GLY A 37 -46.40 12.15 -31.57
C GLY A 37 -44.93 12.36 -31.19
N TYR A 38 -44.45 13.60 -31.21
CA TYR A 38 -43.06 13.93 -30.89
C TYR A 38 -42.75 13.57 -29.42
N LYS A 39 -41.71 12.77 -29.21
CA LYS A 39 -41.14 12.46 -27.89
C LYS A 39 -39.82 13.20 -27.76
N GLU A 40 -39.64 13.94 -26.68
CA GLU A 40 -38.36 14.60 -26.41
C GLU A 40 -37.26 13.54 -26.22
N PRO A 41 -36.07 13.73 -26.81
CA PRO A 41 -34.95 12.83 -26.56
C PRO A 41 -34.54 12.94 -25.09
N ALA A 42 -33.94 11.86 -24.56
CA ALA A 42 -33.41 11.83 -23.20
C ALA A 42 -32.54 13.08 -22.94
N LYS A 43 -32.93 13.85 -21.93
CA LYS A 43 -32.22 15.09 -21.55
C LYS A 43 -30.95 14.71 -20.79
N LEU A 44 -30.04 15.67 -20.63
CA LEU A 44 -28.84 15.47 -19.80
C LEU A 44 -29.22 15.19 -18.34
N GLU A 45 -30.25 15.86 -17.82
CA GLU A 45 -30.80 15.66 -16.47
C GLU A 45 -31.30 14.22 -16.25
N ASP A 46 -31.92 13.58 -17.25
CA ASP A 46 -32.36 12.17 -17.16
C ASP A 46 -31.19 11.20 -16.90
N LYS A 47 -29.94 11.61 -17.14
CA LYS A 47 -28.75 10.80 -16.82
C LYS A 47 -28.29 10.95 -15.37
N PHE A 48 -28.76 11.97 -14.67
CA PHE A 48 -28.42 12.23 -13.28
C PHE A 48 -29.47 11.65 -12.32
N ASP A 49 -30.73 11.52 -12.77
CA ASP A 49 -31.85 11.10 -11.92
C ASP A 49 -32.06 9.56 -11.85
N ASP A 50 -31.56 8.79 -12.82
CA ASP A 50 -31.94 7.36 -12.98
C ASP A 50 -30.90 6.32 -12.50
N GLU A 51 -29.77 6.75 -11.94
CA GLU A 51 -28.79 5.82 -11.38
C GLU A 51 -28.52 6.20 -9.93
N GLU A 52 -29.25 5.57 -9.00
CA GLU A 52 -28.63 5.18 -7.74
C GLU A 52 -27.36 4.43 -8.16
N GLY A 53 -26.24 5.15 -8.21
CA GLY A 53 -24.92 4.57 -8.46
C GLY A 53 -24.77 3.34 -7.57
N PRO A 54 -24.04 2.30 -8.01
CA PRO A 54 -23.95 1.02 -7.31
C PRO A 54 -23.76 1.34 -5.86
N ALA A 55 -24.77 1.01 -5.04
CA ALA A 55 -24.86 1.60 -3.72
C ALA A 55 -23.52 1.37 -3.02
N ASP A 56 -22.83 2.48 -2.74
CA ASP A 56 -21.59 2.53 -1.99
C ASP A 56 -21.95 2.21 -0.53
N PHE A 57 -22.53 1.03 -0.34
CA PHE A 57 -22.51 0.37 0.95
C PHE A 57 -21.06 -0.06 1.10
N ASP A 58 -20.25 0.79 1.72
CA ASP A 58 -19.04 0.43 2.46
C ASP A 58 -19.45 -0.49 3.63
N ASP A 59 -20.11 -1.59 3.32
CA ASP A 59 -20.45 -2.64 4.25
C ASP A 59 -19.45 -3.77 4.02
N ASP A 60 -18.66 -4.06 5.05
CA ASP A 60 -17.61 -5.08 5.05
C ASP A 60 -18.15 -6.43 4.54
N GLU A 61 -19.44 -6.72 4.77
CA GLU A 61 -20.11 -7.92 4.26
C GLU A 61 -20.21 -7.93 2.73
N THR A 62 -20.57 -6.79 2.14
CA THR A 62 -20.69 -6.65 0.68
C THR A 62 -19.33 -6.69 -0.01
N ASP A 63 -18.28 -6.16 0.63
CA ASP A 63 -16.91 -6.22 0.11
C ASP A 63 -16.39 -7.67 0.14
N LEU A 64 -16.63 -8.41 1.23
CA LEU A 64 -16.33 -9.84 1.30
C LEU A 64 -17.03 -10.65 0.19
N MET A 65 -18.28 -10.31 -0.13
CA MET A 65 -19.05 -11.01 -1.18
C MET A 65 -18.53 -10.70 -2.59
N ARG A 66 -17.94 -9.53 -2.81
CA ARG A 66 -17.29 -9.14 -4.09
C ARG A 66 -15.90 -9.75 -4.25
N MET A 67 -15.17 -9.99 -3.15
CA MET A 67 -13.88 -10.67 -3.18
C MET A 67 -14.00 -12.14 -3.61
N LYS A 68 -13.01 -12.60 -4.40
CA LYS A 68 -12.90 -14.02 -4.77
C LYS A 68 -12.73 -14.86 -3.50
N GLU A 69 -13.28 -16.07 -3.49
CA GLU A 69 -13.23 -16.96 -2.31
C GLU A 69 -11.80 -17.22 -1.81
N GLU A 70 -10.82 -17.27 -2.72
CA GLU A 70 -9.39 -17.46 -2.44
C GLU A 70 -8.73 -16.24 -1.77
N ASP A 71 -9.28 -15.04 -2.00
CA ASP A 71 -8.76 -13.78 -1.47
C ASP A 71 -9.42 -13.38 -0.14
N ARG A 72 -10.49 -14.09 0.28
CA ARG A 72 -11.18 -13.84 1.55
C ARG A 72 -10.32 -14.30 2.73
N PRO A 73 -10.37 -13.59 3.88
CA PRO A 73 -9.63 -14.01 5.07
C PRO A 73 -10.12 -15.37 5.58
N GLN A 74 -9.19 -16.27 5.88
CA GLN A 74 -9.51 -17.56 6.50
C GLN A 74 -9.89 -17.38 7.97
N VAL A 75 -11.15 -17.62 8.30
CA VAL A 75 -11.62 -17.63 9.70
C VAL A 75 -11.48 -19.05 10.26
N VAL A 76 -10.58 -19.23 11.24
CA VAL A 76 -10.40 -20.48 11.98
C VAL A 76 -11.07 -20.34 13.34
N VAL A 77 -12.06 -21.19 13.60
CA VAL A 77 -12.70 -21.29 14.92
C VAL A 77 -11.95 -22.36 15.71
N LEU A 78 -11.35 -21.97 16.84
CA LEU A 78 -10.63 -22.89 17.72
C LEU A 78 -11.62 -23.72 18.54
N ASN A 79 -11.41 -25.03 18.57
CA ASN A 79 -12.13 -25.94 19.46
C ASN A 79 -11.38 -26.06 20.78
N GLU A 80 -12.05 -25.81 21.90
CA GLU A 80 -11.42 -25.84 23.23
C GLU A 80 -10.89 -27.23 23.62
N GLU A 81 -11.42 -28.31 23.04
CA GLU A 81 -11.02 -29.69 23.34
C GLU A 81 -9.81 -30.18 22.53
N THR A 82 -9.60 -29.64 21.32
CA THR A 82 -8.58 -30.15 20.39
C THR A 82 -7.46 -29.16 20.12
N ASP A 83 -7.76 -27.87 20.19
CA ASP A 83 -6.85 -26.82 19.75
C ASP A 83 -6.20 -26.14 20.96
N LEU A 84 -4.90 -25.90 20.87
CA LEU A 84 -4.16 -25.23 21.93
C LEU A 84 -4.55 -23.76 22.00
N THR A 85 -4.78 -23.28 23.22
CA THR A 85 -4.94 -21.85 23.44
C THR A 85 -3.62 -21.12 23.21
N LYS A 86 -3.69 -19.81 22.96
CA LYS A 86 -2.51 -18.96 22.73
C LYS A 86 -1.45 -19.10 23.82
N GLU A 87 -1.87 -19.24 25.07
CA GLU A 87 -0.96 -19.38 26.20
C GLU A 87 -0.22 -20.71 26.22
N GLU A 88 -0.93 -21.81 25.92
CA GLU A 88 -0.36 -23.15 25.89
C GLU A 88 0.60 -23.31 24.73
N LEU A 89 0.25 -22.79 23.55
CA LEU A 89 1.12 -22.76 22.38
C LEU A 89 2.43 -22.04 22.67
N ASN A 90 2.39 -20.87 23.32
CA ASN A 90 3.60 -20.14 23.70
C ASN A 90 4.46 -20.92 24.69
N LYS A 91 3.85 -21.57 25.69
CA LYS A 91 4.56 -22.42 26.66
C LYS A 91 5.27 -23.59 25.97
N GLU A 92 4.61 -24.25 25.02
CA GLU A 92 5.23 -25.33 24.24
C GLU A 92 6.37 -24.85 23.34
N LEU A 93 6.21 -23.70 22.68
CA LEU A 93 7.28 -23.11 21.87
C LEU A 93 8.50 -22.75 22.71
N ASP A 94 8.30 -22.16 23.89
CA ASP A 94 9.40 -21.82 24.79
C ASP A 94 10.06 -23.06 25.39
N ALA A 95 9.29 -24.12 25.65
CA ALA A 95 9.85 -25.42 26.06
C ALA A 95 10.70 -26.04 24.95
N LYS A 96 10.19 -26.07 23.71
CA LYS A 96 10.95 -26.57 22.54
C LYS A 96 12.24 -25.79 22.31
N LYS A 97 12.20 -24.46 22.41
CA LYS A 97 13.40 -23.62 22.30
C LYS A 97 14.44 -23.96 23.36
N LYS A 98 14.03 -24.12 24.62
CA LYS A 98 14.93 -24.52 25.71
C LYS A 98 15.56 -25.89 25.47
N GLU A 99 14.77 -26.87 25.01
CA GLU A 99 15.31 -28.18 24.66
C GLU A 99 16.31 -28.13 23.50
N GLU A 100 16.05 -27.27 22.49
CA GLU A 100 16.97 -27.05 21.39
C GLU A 100 18.26 -26.36 21.86
N GLU A 101 18.15 -25.35 22.73
CA GLU A 101 19.30 -24.71 23.37
C GLU A 101 20.12 -25.72 24.18
N ASP A 102 19.48 -26.54 25.01
CA ASP A 102 20.14 -27.59 25.80
C ASP A 102 20.82 -28.63 24.90
N LYS A 103 20.18 -29.02 23.78
CA LYS A 103 20.80 -29.87 22.75
C LYS A 103 22.00 -29.19 22.11
N MET A 104 21.94 -27.89 21.81
CA MET A 104 23.09 -27.14 21.26
C MET A 104 24.23 -26.99 22.28
N ILE A 105 23.93 -26.89 23.57
CA ILE A 105 24.92 -26.90 24.66
C ILE A 105 25.57 -28.29 24.75
N ALA A 106 24.77 -29.36 24.74
CA ALA A 106 25.24 -30.75 24.80
C ALA A 106 26.08 -31.14 23.58
N ASP A 107 25.69 -30.69 22.39
CA ASP A 107 26.46 -30.83 21.14
C ASP A 107 27.77 -30.02 21.14
N GLY A 108 28.03 -29.22 22.18
CA GLY A 108 29.23 -28.41 22.31
C GLY A 108 29.32 -27.24 21.33
N LYS A 109 28.20 -26.90 20.67
CA LYS A 109 28.12 -25.77 19.73
C LYS A 109 28.22 -24.42 20.45
N ILE A 110 27.81 -24.37 21.72
CA ILE A 110 27.90 -23.18 22.57
C ILE A 110 29.15 -23.28 23.46
N THR A 111 30.24 -22.60 23.07
CA THR A 111 31.47 -22.52 23.88
C THR A 111 31.54 -21.19 24.62
N PHE A 112 31.59 -21.21 25.96
CA PHE A 112 31.81 -20.00 26.76
C PHE A 112 33.29 -19.66 26.82
N LYS A 113 33.69 -18.51 26.24
CA LYS A 113 35.05 -18.00 26.39
C LYS A 113 35.22 -17.40 27.78
N LYS A 114 36.26 -17.85 28.51
CA LYS A 114 36.61 -17.27 29.81
C LYS A 114 36.88 -15.77 29.66
N PRO A 115 36.27 -14.90 30.49
CA PRO A 115 36.51 -13.47 30.39
C PRO A 115 37.98 -13.16 30.68
N VAL A 116 38.64 -12.44 29.77
CA VAL A 116 39.99 -11.92 29.97
C VAL A 116 39.87 -10.77 30.97
N LYS A 117 40.45 -10.95 32.17
CA LYS A 117 40.60 -9.85 33.13
C LYS A 117 41.36 -8.73 32.40
N ARG A 118 40.72 -7.57 32.23
CA ARG A 118 41.40 -6.36 31.77
C ARG A 118 42.48 -6.05 32.81
N THR A 119 43.74 -6.33 32.48
CA THR A 119 44.87 -5.82 33.25
C THR A 119 44.85 -4.30 33.10
N GLY A 120 44.33 -3.63 34.12
CA GLY A 120 44.62 -2.22 34.34
C GLY A 120 46.14 -2.08 34.41
N ASN A 121 46.68 -1.28 33.51
CA ASN A 121 48.07 -0.90 33.43
C ASN A 121 48.53 -0.31 34.77
N ASP A 122 49.38 -1.04 35.50
CA ASP A 122 50.58 -0.53 36.18
C ASP A 122 51.39 -1.70 36.76
N GLY A 123 52.61 -1.89 36.26
CA GLY A 123 53.63 -2.77 36.86
C GLY A 123 54.22 -3.84 35.94
N LYS A 124 55.43 -3.56 35.45
CA LYS A 124 56.49 -4.46 34.93
C LYS A 124 56.50 -5.84 35.64
N GLU A 125 56.78 -6.99 34.99
CA GLU A 125 58.04 -7.38 34.33
C GLU A 125 57.87 -8.74 33.59
N GLU A 126 58.69 -8.93 32.54
CA GLU A 126 59.29 -10.19 32.01
C GLU A 126 58.38 -11.21 31.28
N GLU A 127 58.54 -11.36 29.95
CA GLU A 127 59.42 -12.32 29.22
C GLU A 127 59.02 -13.80 29.48
N GLU A 128 58.92 -14.73 28.55
CA GLU A 128 59.24 -14.92 27.14
C GLU A 128 58.48 -16.21 26.77
N ALA A 129 57.88 -16.35 25.58
CA ALA A 129 57.74 -17.65 24.90
C ALA A 129 57.09 -17.49 23.52
N GLU A 130 57.97 -17.24 22.56
CA GLU A 130 58.07 -17.97 21.31
C GLU A 130 56.87 -18.10 20.34
N LYS A 131 57.00 -17.34 19.25
CA LYS A 131 57.06 -17.82 17.85
C LYS A 131 55.86 -18.63 17.34
N LYS A 132 55.11 -18.05 16.39
CA LYS A 132 55.15 -18.42 14.95
C LYS A 132 54.07 -17.71 14.13
N LYS A 133 54.54 -16.83 13.23
CA LYS A 133 54.06 -16.48 11.89
C LYS A 133 52.59 -16.84 11.54
N LYS A 134 51.78 -15.81 11.27
CA LYS A 134 50.92 -15.69 10.07
C LYS A 134 50.13 -14.37 10.13
N LYS A 135 50.57 -13.36 9.40
CA LYS A 135 49.70 -12.24 8.96
C LYS A 135 50.12 -11.78 7.58
N LEU A 136 49.45 -12.32 6.58
CA LEU A 136 49.10 -11.64 5.33
C LEU A 136 47.78 -12.27 4.88
N ALA A 137 46.65 -11.69 5.32
CA ALA A 137 45.34 -11.91 4.72
C ALA A 137 44.52 -10.62 4.93
N PRO A 138 43.82 -10.13 3.89
CA PRO A 138 43.29 -8.77 3.82
C PRO A 138 42.08 -8.58 4.73
N GLU A 139 41.91 -7.36 5.23
CA GLU A 139 40.80 -6.95 6.09
C GLU A 139 39.45 -7.17 5.39
N PRO A 140 38.42 -7.70 6.10
CA PRO A 140 37.11 -7.90 5.50
C PRO A 140 36.43 -6.54 5.31
N LYS A 141 36.20 -6.18 4.05
CA LYS A 141 35.32 -5.05 3.69
C LYS A 141 33.92 -5.35 4.20
N VAL A 142 33.45 -4.51 5.12
CA VAL A 142 32.07 -4.55 5.63
C VAL A 142 31.15 -4.26 4.44
N GLN A 143 30.37 -5.26 4.03
CA GLN A 143 29.34 -5.09 3.01
C GLN A 143 28.20 -4.29 3.63
N ARG A 144 28.19 -2.98 3.38
CA ARG A 144 27.02 -2.13 3.58
C ARG A 144 25.97 -2.53 2.53
N GLY A 145 24.80 -2.98 2.97
CA GLY A 145 23.70 -3.40 2.10
C GLY A 145 23.26 -4.86 2.22
N LEU A 146 23.10 -5.39 3.45
CA LEU A 146 22.39 -6.67 3.66
C LEU A 146 20.86 -6.53 3.58
N LEU A 147 20.36 -5.31 3.40
CA LEU A 147 18.95 -5.02 3.22
C LEU A 147 18.86 -4.12 1.99
N SER A 148 18.22 -4.60 0.94
CA SER A 148 17.95 -3.88 -0.31
C SER A 148 16.82 -2.85 -0.16
N PHE A 149 16.69 -2.25 1.01
CA PHE A 149 15.65 -1.26 1.32
C PHE A 149 16.35 0.08 1.56
N GLY A 150 16.62 0.83 0.50
CA GLY A 150 17.09 2.21 0.62
C GLY A 150 18.17 2.67 -0.36
N ASP A 151 18.12 2.25 -1.63
CA ASP A 151 18.97 2.82 -2.70
C ASP A 151 18.17 2.92 -4.02
N GLU A 152 16.91 3.37 -3.96
CA GLU A 152 16.08 3.61 -5.15
C GLU A 152 15.16 4.83 -4.93
N GLU A 153 15.71 5.94 -4.42
CA GLU A 153 14.96 7.21 -4.38
C GLU A 153 15.89 8.44 -4.32
N GLU A 154 16.81 8.62 -5.28
CA GLU A 154 17.36 9.95 -5.62
C GLU A 154 18.21 9.89 -6.91
N GLU A 155 17.63 10.23 -8.06
CA GLU A 155 18.24 10.95 -9.21
C GLU A 155 17.39 10.75 -10.48
N GLU A 156 16.40 11.63 -10.67
CA GLU A 156 15.91 11.98 -12.01
C GLU A 156 15.81 13.52 -12.10
N GLU A 157 16.98 14.18 -12.08
CA GLU A 157 17.18 15.54 -12.60
C GLU A 157 18.48 15.57 -13.41
N ASP A 158 18.38 15.26 -14.70
CA ASP A 158 19.06 15.93 -15.83
C ASP A 158 18.52 15.42 -17.19
#